data_AF-A0A645BCI2-F1
#
_entry.id   AF-A0A645BCI2-F1
#
_cell.length_a   1.000
_cell.length_b   1.000
_cell.length_c   1.000
_cell.angle_alpha   90.00
_cell.angle_beta   90.00
_cell.angle_gamma   90.00
#
_symmetry.space_group_name_H-M   'P 1'
#
loop_
_entity.id
_entity.type
_entity.pdbx_description
1 polymer ?
#
loop_
_entity_poly.entity_id
_entity_poly.type
_entity_poly.pdbx_seq_one_letter_code
_entity_poly.pdbx_strand_id
1 'polypeptide(L)'
;MKWKTTSCCPAFVDYVSKKFPELMEHVSKTVSPMIATARLIKSLDDSAKIVFIGPCTAKKMEIKKEELKDSVDMVMTFEELLAMLDAMNIDLEKCEDSVLDNASFYGRLFARSGGVSEAIKQVVSHEKFDIKFKPIAVDGLDACTKILRLAKAGKLDGNFIEGMACKCGCIGGAASLSHGPKDISQVDKYGALSKEKNSIDAIRVFDVDSLKLDIENR
;
A
#
# COMPACT_ATOMS: atom_id res chain seq x y z
N MET A 1 -0.08 -0.07 26.20
CA MET A 1 -0.76 -1.02 25.28
C MET A 1 0.13 -1.21 24.07
N LYS A 2 0.46 -2.45 23.66
CA LYS A 2 1.27 -2.66 22.45
C LYS A 2 0.36 -2.44 21.23
N TRP A 3 0.72 -1.48 20.37
CA TRP A 3 0.02 -1.18 19.11
C TRP A 3 1.05 -0.99 17.98
N LYS A 4 0.59 -1.09 16.73
CA LYS A 4 1.42 -0.86 15.52
C LYS A 4 0.71 0.05 14.52
N THR A 5 1.45 0.63 13.58
CA THR A 5 0.88 1.38 12.46
C THR A 5 1.51 0.98 11.13
N THR A 6 0.78 1.22 10.04
CA THR A 6 1.21 0.91 8.68
C THR A 6 2.46 1.66 8.26
N SER A 7 3.19 1.05 7.32
CA SER A 7 4.44 1.56 6.75
C SER A 7 4.39 1.78 5.23
N CYS A 8 3.28 1.42 4.60
CA CYS A 8 3.15 1.34 3.15
C CYS A 8 2.92 2.69 2.45
N CYS A 9 2.41 3.69 3.19
CA CYS A 9 2.27 5.08 2.73
C CYS A 9 3.51 5.87 3.12
N PRO A 10 4.46 6.12 2.20
CA PRO A 10 5.73 6.77 2.54
C PRO A 10 5.54 8.21 3.04
N ALA A 11 4.52 8.92 2.57
CA ALA A 11 4.16 10.25 3.06
C ALA A 11 3.69 10.22 4.53
N PHE A 12 2.90 9.21 4.93
CA PHE A 12 2.49 9.04 6.31
C PHE A 12 3.68 8.67 7.21
N VAL A 13 4.54 7.76 6.77
CA VAL A 13 5.76 7.38 7.52
C VAL A 13 6.69 8.57 7.72
N ASP A 14 6.94 9.35 6.67
CA ASP A 14 7.76 10.56 6.74
C ASP A 14 7.13 11.60 7.70
N TYR A 15 5.81 11.76 7.64
CA TYR A 15 5.08 12.62 8.56
C TYR A 15 5.24 12.20 10.03
N VAL A 16 5.07 10.90 10.33
CA VAL A 16 5.29 10.35 11.68
C VAL A 16 6.73 10.61 12.12
N SER A 17 7.72 10.32 11.28
CA SER A 17 9.13 10.50 11.62
C SER A 17 9.48 11.95 11.99
N LYS A 18 8.86 12.93 11.31
CA LYS A 18 9.14 14.36 11.51
C LYS A 18 8.33 15.00 12.63
N LYS A 19 7.10 14.55 12.87
CA LYS A 19 6.16 15.20 13.80
C LYS A 19 5.91 14.43 15.08
N PHE A 20 6.15 13.12 15.05
CA PHE A 20 5.95 12.18 16.16
C PHE A 20 7.10 11.17 16.19
N PRO A 21 8.38 11.60 16.23
CA PRO A 21 9.54 10.71 16.17
C PRO A 21 9.51 9.62 17.26
N GLU A 22 8.95 9.93 18.44
CA GLU A 22 8.76 8.97 19.53
C GLU A 22 7.81 7.81 19.19
N LEU A 23 6.98 7.94 18.15
CA LEU A 23 6.07 6.90 17.72
C LEU A 23 6.66 5.99 16.63
N MET A 24 7.90 6.24 16.19
CA MET A 24 8.54 5.46 15.13
C MET A 24 8.70 3.98 15.46
N GLU A 25 8.84 3.63 16.76
CA GLU A 25 8.88 2.22 17.21
C GLU A 25 7.58 1.45 16.92
N HIS A 26 6.47 2.17 16.73
CA HIS A 26 5.17 1.60 16.39
C HIS A 26 4.98 1.44 14.88
N VAL A 27 5.76 2.10 14.04
CA VAL A 27 5.67 1.97 12.58
C VAL A 27 6.17 0.59 12.18
N SER A 28 5.42 -0.12 11.33
CA SER A 28 5.83 -1.42 10.81
C SER A 28 7.17 -1.32 10.07
N LYS A 29 8.00 -2.35 10.18
CA LYS A 29 9.26 -2.46 9.44
C LYS A 29 9.07 -2.98 8.01
N THR A 30 7.92 -3.58 7.73
CA THR A 30 7.61 -4.17 6.42
C THR A 30 7.69 -3.12 5.32
N VAL A 31 8.28 -3.48 4.19
CA VAL A 31 8.35 -2.66 2.99
C VAL A 31 6.97 -2.49 2.36
N SER A 32 6.81 -1.47 1.50
CA SER A 32 5.54 -1.30 0.80
C SER A 32 5.32 -2.36 -0.28
N PRO A 33 4.07 -2.60 -0.74
CA PRO A 33 3.79 -3.56 -1.80
C PRO A 33 4.61 -3.32 -3.07
N MET A 34 4.85 -2.06 -3.43
CA MET A 34 5.73 -1.71 -4.56
C MET A 34 7.11 -2.37 -4.44
N ILE A 35 7.74 -2.27 -3.28
CA ILE A 35 9.06 -2.84 -3.04
C ILE A 35 8.99 -4.36 -2.90
N ALA A 36 7.98 -4.89 -2.21
CA ALA A 36 7.80 -6.33 -2.02
C ALA A 36 7.63 -7.04 -3.37
N THR A 37 6.74 -6.53 -4.23
CA THR A 37 6.53 -7.04 -5.58
C THR A 37 7.78 -6.90 -6.44
N ALA A 38 8.52 -5.80 -6.31
CA ALA A 38 9.74 -5.62 -7.06
C ALA A 38 10.83 -6.62 -6.67
N ARG A 39 11.00 -6.89 -5.37
CA ARG A 39 11.92 -7.91 -4.85
C ARG A 39 11.51 -9.32 -5.30
N LEU A 40 10.21 -9.61 -5.34
CA LEU A 40 9.70 -10.86 -5.90
C LEU A 40 10.02 -11.01 -7.39
N ILE A 41 9.81 -9.96 -8.19
CA ILE A 41 10.15 -10.00 -9.62
C ILE A 41 11.65 -10.26 -9.80
N LYS A 42 12.50 -9.56 -9.05
CA LYS A 42 13.97 -9.72 -9.14
C LYS A 42 14.49 -11.06 -8.63
N SER A 43 13.78 -11.73 -7.73
CA SER A 43 14.16 -13.09 -7.33
C SER A 43 13.86 -14.13 -8.41
N LEU A 44 12.92 -13.82 -9.32
CA LEU A 44 12.59 -14.65 -10.47
C LEU A 44 13.41 -14.29 -11.71
N ASP A 45 13.72 -13.01 -11.90
CA ASP A 45 14.52 -12.47 -13.00
C ASP A 45 15.34 -11.25 -12.52
N ASP A 46 16.63 -11.46 -12.28
CA ASP A 46 17.53 -10.41 -11.77
C ASP A 46 17.76 -9.25 -12.76
N SER A 47 17.48 -9.49 -14.04
CA SER A 47 17.73 -8.56 -15.14
C SER A 47 16.55 -7.62 -15.37
N ALA A 48 15.40 -7.93 -14.75
CA ALA A 48 14.16 -7.20 -14.89
C ALA A 48 14.32 -5.70 -14.56
N LYS A 49 13.84 -4.86 -15.49
CA LYS A 49 13.66 -3.42 -15.27
C LYS A 49 12.26 -3.15 -14.75
N ILE A 50 12.19 -2.55 -13.56
CA ILE A 50 10.94 -2.42 -12.83
C ILE A 50 10.50 -0.95 -12.83
N VAL A 51 9.35 -0.71 -13.45
CA VAL A 51 8.65 0.58 -13.43
C VAL A 51 7.38 0.42 -12.60
N PHE A 52 7.32 1.10 -11.47
CA PHE A 52 6.08 1.21 -10.71
C PHE A 52 5.22 2.33 -11.29
N ILE A 53 3.95 2.04 -11.56
CA ILE A 53 2.97 3.01 -12.04
C ILE A 53 1.89 3.17 -10.97
N GLY A 54 1.66 4.39 -10.49
CA GLY A 54 0.66 4.60 -9.44
C GLY A 54 0.32 6.04 -9.12
N PRO A 55 -0.63 6.26 -8.18
CA PRO A 55 -1.22 7.58 -7.94
C PRO A 55 -0.41 8.47 -6.99
N CYS A 56 0.84 8.11 -6.68
CA CYS A 56 1.56 8.68 -5.54
C CYS A 56 2.97 9.16 -5.90
N THR A 57 3.18 10.47 -5.80
CA THR A 57 4.50 11.09 -5.98
C THR A 57 5.48 10.73 -4.86
N ALA A 58 5.00 10.43 -3.65
CA ALA A 58 5.87 10.04 -2.53
C ALA A 58 6.57 8.69 -2.78
N LYS A 59 6.07 7.84 -3.69
CA LYS A 59 6.77 6.62 -4.13
C LYS A 59 8.09 6.94 -4.84
N LYS A 60 8.18 8.07 -5.56
CA LYS A 60 9.44 8.55 -6.16
C LYS A 60 10.52 8.85 -5.11
N MET A 61 10.11 9.22 -3.90
CA MET A 61 11.03 9.43 -2.78
C MET A 61 11.33 8.14 -2.03
N GLU A 62 10.38 7.21 -1.96
CA GLU A 62 10.59 5.89 -1.33
C GLU A 62 11.72 5.11 -2.02
N ILE A 63 11.76 5.08 -3.36
CA ILE A 63 12.81 4.37 -4.11
C ILE A 63 14.21 4.99 -3.98
N LYS A 64 14.30 6.23 -3.47
CA LYS A 64 15.59 6.93 -3.24
C LYS A 64 16.19 6.62 -1.87
N LYS A 65 15.50 5.88 -1.01
CA LYS A 65 16.03 5.49 0.30
C LYS A 65 17.12 4.44 0.11
N GLU A 66 18.26 4.64 0.75
CA GLU A 66 19.44 3.76 0.58
C GLU A 66 19.11 2.29 0.92
N GLU A 67 18.28 2.02 1.93
CA GLU A 67 17.88 0.66 2.30
C GLU A 67 16.89 -0.02 1.32
N LEU A 68 16.32 0.75 0.38
CA LEU A 68 15.37 0.29 -0.64
C LEU A 68 15.92 0.43 -2.06
N LYS A 69 17.16 0.89 -2.18
CA LYS A 69 17.86 1.08 -3.45
C LYS A 69 17.86 -0.21 -4.26
N ASP A 70 17.87 -0.07 -5.57
CA ASP A 70 17.94 -1.15 -6.56
C ASP A 70 16.73 -2.10 -6.62
N SER A 71 15.70 -1.91 -5.79
CA SER A 71 14.47 -2.70 -5.89
C SER A 71 13.62 -2.26 -7.10
N VAL A 72 13.45 -0.95 -7.31
CA VAL A 72 12.60 -0.37 -8.38
C VAL A 72 13.43 0.64 -9.17
N ASP A 73 13.47 0.51 -10.50
CA ASP A 73 14.26 1.38 -11.38
C ASP A 73 13.59 2.74 -11.63
N MET A 74 12.26 2.77 -11.75
CA MET A 74 11.50 4.00 -12.00
C MET A 74 10.13 3.99 -11.35
N VAL A 75 9.66 5.19 -10.97
CA VAL A 75 8.28 5.42 -10.54
C VAL A 75 7.65 6.45 -11.48
N MET A 76 6.51 6.10 -12.04
CA MET A 76 5.72 6.91 -12.95
C MET A 76 4.32 7.13 -12.37
N THR A 77 3.78 8.34 -12.49
CA THR A 77 2.38 8.61 -12.09
C THR A 77 1.40 8.23 -13.19
N PHE A 78 0.11 8.12 -12.85
CA PHE A 78 -0.92 7.91 -13.87
C PHE A 78 -1.01 9.07 -14.87
N GLU A 79 -0.78 10.31 -14.42
CA GLU A 79 -0.72 11.49 -15.29
C GLU A 79 0.46 11.41 -16.27
N GLU A 80 1.64 10.97 -15.82
CA GLU A 80 2.81 10.79 -16.67
C GLU A 80 2.60 9.68 -17.71
N LEU A 81 1.99 8.57 -17.29
CA LEU A 81 1.62 7.50 -18.22
C LEU A 81 0.62 8.00 -19.28
N LEU A 82 -0.42 8.74 -18.86
CA LEU A 82 -1.42 9.26 -19.78
C LEU A 82 -0.80 10.20 -20.82
N ALA A 83 0.09 11.10 -20.39
CA ALA A 83 0.82 11.98 -21.30
C ALA A 83 1.67 11.21 -22.33
N MET A 84 2.26 10.07 -21.94
CA MET A 84 2.99 9.20 -22.87
C MET A 84 2.06 8.51 -23.87
N LEU A 85 0.91 8.00 -23.41
CA LEU A 85 -0.08 7.35 -24.27
C LEU A 85 -0.65 8.35 -25.29
N ASP A 86 -0.97 9.57 -24.85
CA ASP A 86 -1.43 10.68 -25.70
C ASP A 86 -0.39 11.02 -26.77
N ALA A 87 0.88 11.17 -26.38
CA ALA A 87 1.98 11.44 -27.31
C ALA A 87 2.18 10.32 -28.35
N MET A 88 1.82 9.09 -28.00
CA MET A 88 1.87 7.93 -28.88
C MET A 88 0.59 7.71 -29.69
N ASN A 89 -0.43 8.56 -29.52
CA ASN A 89 -1.77 8.41 -30.09
C ASN A 89 -2.43 7.06 -29.74
N ILE A 90 -2.24 6.58 -28.52
CA ILE A 90 -2.88 5.35 -28.01
C ILE A 90 -4.18 5.72 -27.31
N ASP A 91 -5.29 5.22 -27.85
CA ASP A 91 -6.62 5.40 -27.27
C ASP A 91 -6.98 4.19 -26.39
N LEU A 92 -6.95 4.39 -25.06
CA LEU A 92 -7.25 3.35 -24.08
C LEU A 92 -8.65 2.76 -24.22
N GLU A 93 -9.65 3.54 -24.66
CA GLU A 93 -11.02 3.05 -24.80
C GLU A 93 -11.17 2.06 -25.96
N LYS A 94 -10.20 2.06 -26.89
CA LYS A 94 -10.14 1.13 -28.02
C LYS A 94 -9.27 -0.10 -27.77
N CYS A 95 -8.56 -0.16 -26.65
CA CYS A 95 -7.73 -1.30 -26.31
C CYS A 95 -8.60 -2.49 -25.86
N GLU A 96 -8.17 -3.70 -26.20
CA GLU A 96 -8.81 -4.92 -25.70
C GLU A 96 -8.44 -5.15 -24.23
N ASP A 97 -9.40 -5.68 -23.46
CA ASP A 97 -9.16 -6.08 -22.08
C ASP A 97 -8.13 -7.21 -22.01
N SER A 98 -7.11 -7.04 -21.17
CA SER A 98 -6.16 -8.10 -20.85
C SER A 98 -6.54 -8.82 -19.56
N VAL A 99 -6.20 -10.10 -19.45
CA VAL A 99 -6.48 -10.91 -18.27
C VAL A 99 -5.43 -10.61 -17.20
N LEU A 100 -5.85 -9.95 -16.11
CA LEU A 100 -5.01 -9.71 -14.92
C LEU A 100 -5.72 -10.21 -13.65
N ASP A 101 -5.62 -11.52 -13.39
CA ASP A 101 -6.46 -12.23 -12.42
C ASP A 101 -5.73 -12.81 -11.19
N ASN A 102 -4.46 -12.45 -10.98
CA ASN A 102 -3.64 -13.04 -9.91
C ASN A 102 -3.72 -12.30 -8.56
N ALA A 103 -4.32 -11.11 -8.50
CA ALA A 103 -4.50 -10.38 -7.25
C ALA A 103 -5.78 -10.81 -6.53
N SER A 104 -5.68 -11.13 -5.23
CA SER A 104 -6.84 -11.44 -4.39
C SER A 104 -7.79 -10.25 -4.23
N PHE A 105 -9.01 -10.52 -3.76
CA PHE A 105 -9.96 -9.49 -3.34
C PHE A 105 -9.30 -8.45 -2.43
N TYR A 106 -8.62 -8.92 -1.38
CA TYR A 106 -7.94 -8.07 -0.39
C TYR A 106 -6.71 -7.35 -0.96
N GLY A 107 -6.01 -7.96 -1.92
CA GLY A 107 -4.92 -7.32 -2.65
C GLY A 107 -5.40 -6.11 -3.45
N ARG A 108 -6.55 -6.24 -4.12
CA ARG A 108 -7.18 -5.14 -4.90
C ARG A 108 -7.68 -4.00 -4.01
N LEU A 109 -8.21 -4.31 -2.83
CA LEU A 109 -8.74 -3.31 -1.89
C LEU A 109 -7.67 -2.40 -1.25
N PHE A 110 -6.40 -2.79 -1.30
CA PHE A 110 -5.30 -2.03 -0.69
C PHE A 110 -5.26 -0.55 -1.10
N ALA A 111 -5.77 -0.22 -2.29
CA ALA A 111 -5.77 1.12 -2.83
C ALA A 111 -6.65 2.12 -2.05
N ARG A 112 -7.64 1.66 -1.29
CA ARG A 112 -8.53 2.50 -0.49
C ARG A 112 -8.19 2.46 1.00
N SER A 113 -8.56 3.53 1.70
CA SER A 113 -8.53 3.57 3.17
C SER A 113 -9.31 2.41 3.79
N GLY A 114 -8.71 1.75 4.78
CA GLY A 114 -9.25 0.56 5.45
C GLY A 114 -8.90 -0.76 4.77
N GLY A 115 -8.44 -0.73 3.51
CA GLY A 115 -8.13 -1.93 2.73
C GLY A 115 -6.99 -2.76 3.34
N VAL A 116 -5.98 -2.09 3.93
CA VAL A 116 -4.86 -2.77 4.59
C VAL A 116 -5.35 -3.50 5.85
N SER A 117 -6.18 -2.83 6.65
CA SER A 117 -6.76 -3.39 7.87
C SER A 117 -7.67 -4.58 7.56
N GLU A 118 -8.44 -4.52 6.46
CA GLU A 118 -9.28 -5.65 6.03
C GLU A 118 -8.44 -6.86 5.60
N ALA A 119 -7.36 -6.64 4.85
CA ALA A 119 -6.43 -7.70 4.46
C ALA A 119 -5.79 -8.37 5.70
N ILE A 120 -5.30 -7.57 6.66
CA ILE A 120 -4.73 -8.09 7.91
C ILE A 120 -5.77 -8.85 8.72
N LYS A 121 -6.99 -8.31 8.83
CA LYS A 121 -8.10 -8.97 9.56
C LYS A 121 -8.43 -10.33 8.93
N GLN A 122 -8.40 -10.43 7.61
CA GLN A 122 -8.58 -11.70 6.92
C GLN A 122 -7.48 -12.70 7.26
N VAL A 123 -6.21 -12.29 7.22
CA VAL A 123 -5.07 -13.17 7.58
C VAL A 123 -5.16 -13.60 9.05
N VAL A 124 -5.47 -12.68 9.97
CA VAL A 124 -5.67 -12.98 11.39
C VAL A 124 -6.73 -14.06 11.62
N SER A 125 -7.85 -13.95 10.91
CA SER A 125 -8.93 -14.92 11.00
C SER A 125 -8.56 -16.26 10.36
N HIS A 126 -7.84 -16.24 9.24
CA HIS A 126 -7.47 -17.45 8.49
C HIS A 126 -6.43 -18.28 9.26
N GLU A 127 -5.37 -17.64 9.73
CA GLU A 127 -4.29 -18.26 10.52
C GLU A 127 -4.67 -18.52 11.98
N LYS A 128 -5.86 -18.07 12.40
CA LYS A 128 -6.39 -18.24 13.76
C LYS A 128 -5.46 -17.68 14.83
N PHE A 129 -4.84 -16.52 14.58
CA PHE A 129 -4.04 -15.84 15.59
C PHE A 129 -4.92 -15.45 16.79
N ASP A 130 -4.44 -15.73 18.00
CA ASP A 130 -5.10 -15.35 19.25
C ASP A 130 -4.88 -13.86 19.55
N ILE A 131 -5.42 -13.00 18.68
CA ILE A 131 -5.35 -11.55 18.80
C ILE A 131 -6.71 -10.93 18.48
N LYS A 132 -7.22 -10.12 19.42
CA LYS A 132 -8.37 -9.25 19.15
C LYS A 132 -7.93 -8.06 18.31
N PHE A 133 -7.88 -8.22 16.99
CA PHE A 133 -7.49 -7.16 16.06
C PHE A 133 -8.55 -6.03 16.05
N LYS A 134 -8.16 -4.84 16.51
CA LYS A 134 -8.99 -3.63 16.61
C LYS A 134 -8.31 -2.48 15.85
N PRO A 135 -8.41 -2.45 14.51
CA PRO A 135 -7.78 -1.43 13.68
C PRO A 135 -8.56 -0.11 13.72
N ILE A 136 -7.82 0.99 13.56
CA ILE A 136 -8.32 2.33 13.33
C ILE A 136 -7.76 2.78 11.98
N ALA A 137 -8.61 2.78 10.96
CA ALA A 137 -8.25 3.34 9.65
C ALA A 137 -8.50 4.85 9.65
N VAL A 138 -7.47 5.62 9.31
CA VAL A 138 -7.53 7.06 9.16
C VAL A 138 -6.81 7.51 7.91
N ASP A 139 -7.43 8.44 7.22
CA ASP A 139 -6.90 9.04 6.02
C ASP A 139 -6.95 10.58 6.09
N GLY A 140 -6.04 11.21 5.36
CA GLY A 140 -5.78 12.64 5.52
C GLY A 140 -4.90 12.93 6.74
N LEU A 141 -3.86 13.74 6.54
CA LEU A 141 -2.91 14.07 7.60
C LEU A 141 -3.56 14.72 8.84
N ASP A 142 -4.65 15.48 8.68
CA ASP A 142 -5.37 16.07 9.82
C ASP A 142 -5.99 15.01 10.74
N ALA A 143 -6.62 13.98 10.17
CA ALA A 143 -7.20 12.89 10.94
C ALA A 143 -6.10 12.01 11.54
N CYS A 144 -5.04 11.73 10.77
CA CYS A 144 -3.84 11.03 11.25
C CYS A 144 -3.23 11.75 12.46
N THR A 145 -3.11 13.08 12.40
CA THR A 145 -2.58 13.90 13.51
C THR A 145 -3.38 13.72 14.79
N LYS A 146 -4.71 13.70 14.69
CA LYS A 146 -5.60 13.51 15.85
C LYS A 146 -5.38 12.14 16.49
N ILE A 147 -5.36 11.08 15.69
CA ILE A 147 -5.14 9.72 16.20
C ILE A 147 -3.73 9.53 16.76
N LEU A 148 -2.69 10.05 16.11
CA LEU A 148 -1.31 9.97 16.60
C LEU A 148 -1.14 10.71 17.94
N ARG A 149 -1.83 11.84 18.14
CA ARG A 149 -1.86 12.53 19.44
C ARG A 149 -2.53 11.70 20.53
N LEU A 150 -3.64 11.02 20.22
CA LEU A 150 -4.29 10.11 21.16
C LEU A 150 -3.38 8.92 21.49
N ALA A 151 -2.69 8.37 20.49
CA ALA A 151 -1.73 7.29 20.67
C ALA A 151 -0.56 7.70 21.57
N LYS A 152 0.04 8.88 21.30
CA LYS A 152 1.09 9.48 22.14
C LYS A 152 0.64 9.68 23.59
N ALA A 153 -0.61 10.09 23.79
CA ALA A 153 -1.19 10.29 25.12
C ALA A 153 -1.59 8.97 25.82
N GLY A 154 -1.36 7.80 25.21
CA GLY A 154 -1.77 6.51 25.75
C GLY A 154 -3.29 6.28 25.75
N LYS A 155 -4.04 7.06 24.96
CA LYS A 155 -5.52 7.05 24.89
C LYS A 155 -6.05 6.43 23.60
N LEU A 156 -5.24 5.60 22.92
CA LEU A 156 -5.66 4.94 21.69
C LEU A 156 -6.72 3.87 21.99
N ASP A 157 -7.87 3.95 21.33
CA ASP A 157 -8.92 2.93 21.43
C ASP A 157 -8.79 1.87 20.31
N GLY A 158 -7.61 1.26 20.20
CA GLY A 158 -7.26 0.31 19.15
C GLY A 158 -5.85 -0.24 19.32
N ASN A 159 -5.50 -1.28 18.56
CA ASN A 159 -4.16 -1.87 18.58
C ASN A 159 -3.44 -1.80 17.23
N PHE A 160 -4.08 -1.22 16.21
CA PHE A 160 -3.49 -1.01 14.91
C PHE A 160 -3.99 0.30 14.29
N ILE A 161 -3.10 1.12 13.73
CA ILE A 161 -3.47 2.33 12.99
C ILE A 161 -3.10 2.12 11.53
N GLU A 162 -4.08 2.15 10.65
CA GLU A 162 -3.84 2.31 9.21
C GLU A 162 -3.86 3.80 8.89
N GLY A 163 -2.67 4.37 8.71
CA GLY A 163 -2.49 5.78 8.36
C GLY A 163 -2.24 5.99 6.87
N MET A 164 -3.08 6.81 6.24
CA MET A 164 -2.93 7.24 4.85
C MET A 164 -2.85 8.76 4.77
N ALA A 165 -1.85 9.30 4.05
CA ALA A 165 -1.68 10.75 3.96
C ALA A 165 -2.78 11.45 3.15
N CYS A 166 -3.26 10.80 2.09
CA CYS A 166 -4.31 11.30 1.20
C CYS A 166 -5.69 10.83 1.69
N LYS A 167 -6.72 11.67 1.51
CA LYS A 167 -8.11 11.28 1.80
C LYS A 167 -8.53 10.11 0.91
N CYS A 168 -9.36 9.22 1.44
CA CYS A 168 -9.80 7.99 0.77
C CYS A 168 -8.67 6.97 0.46
N GLY A 169 -7.43 7.21 0.87
CA GLY A 169 -6.29 6.31 0.58
C GLY A 169 -5.58 6.67 -0.73
N CYS A 170 -4.95 5.67 -1.37
CA CYS A 170 -4.19 5.87 -2.60
C CYS A 170 -5.07 6.30 -3.80
N ILE A 171 -6.35 5.91 -3.83
CA ILE A 171 -7.31 6.37 -4.84
C ILE A 171 -7.51 7.90 -4.84
N GLY A 172 -7.36 8.55 -3.68
CA GLY A 172 -7.38 10.01 -3.59
C GLY A 172 -5.97 10.62 -3.64
N GLY A 173 -5.01 9.87 -4.18
CA GLY A 173 -3.61 10.27 -4.27
C GLY A 173 -3.40 11.55 -5.08
N ALA A 174 -2.30 12.24 -4.78
CA ALA A 174 -1.98 13.52 -5.42
C ALA A 174 -1.82 13.45 -6.95
N ALA A 175 -1.53 12.26 -7.49
CA ALA A 175 -1.42 12.01 -8.93
C ALA A 175 -2.41 10.92 -9.39
N SER A 176 -3.56 10.83 -8.71
CA SER A 176 -4.71 10.07 -9.19
C SER A 176 -5.43 10.85 -10.29
N LEU A 177 -6.01 10.14 -11.27
CA LEU A 177 -6.80 10.74 -12.35
C LEU A 177 -8.25 11.05 -11.91
N SER A 178 -8.69 10.45 -10.79
CA SER A 178 -9.99 10.70 -10.19
C SER A 178 -9.84 10.97 -8.69
N HIS A 179 -10.68 11.85 -8.18
CA HIS A 179 -10.75 12.16 -6.76
C HIS A 179 -12.20 12.11 -6.31
N GLY A 180 -12.58 11.06 -5.57
CA GLY A 180 -13.86 11.09 -4.89
C GLY A 180 -14.21 9.85 -4.07
N PRO A 181 -15.18 9.96 -3.15
CA PRO A 181 -15.68 8.82 -2.39
C PRO A 181 -16.31 7.72 -3.26
N LYS A 182 -16.78 8.06 -4.47
CA LYS A 182 -17.33 7.08 -5.41
C LYS A 182 -16.30 6.06 -5.86
N ASP A 183 -15.02 6.43 -5.87
CA ASP A 183 -13.91 5.57 -6.32
C ASP A 183 -13.70 4.39 -5.37
N ILE A 184 -14.04 4.54 -4.09
CA ILE A 184 -14.07 3.44 -3.10
C ILE A 184 -14.99 2.33 -3.60
N SER A 185 -16.22 2.68 -4.01
CA SER A 185 -17.20 1.70 -4.48
C SER A 185 -16.78 1.02 -5.78
N GLN A 186 -16.01 1.70 -6.63
CA GLN A 186 -15.49 1.14 -7.87
C GLN A 186 -14.35 0.15 -7.58
N VAL A 187 -13.46 0.47 -6.63
CA VAL A 187 -12.43 -0.46 -6.14
C VAL A 187 -13.07 -1.69 -5.52
N ASP A 188 -14.14 -1.56 -4.72
CA ASP A 188 -14.82 -2.70 -4.13
C ASP A 188 -15.46 -3.61 -5.20
N LYS A 189 -16.11 -3.02 -6.22
CA LYS A 189 -16.65 -3.78 -7.37
C LYS A 189 -15.55 -4.48 -8.15
N TYR A 190 -14.44 -3.80 -8.42
CA TYR A 190 -13.28 -4.40 -9.10
C TYR A 190 -12.63 -5.51 -8.26
N GLY A 191 -12.56 -5.31 -6.93
CA GLY A 191 -12.13 -6.32 -5.97
C GLY A 191 -12.97 -7.60 -6.08
N ALA A 192 -14.29 -7.47 -6.16
CA ALA A 192 -15.23 -8.59 -6.25
C ALA A 192 -15.08 -9.44 -7.54
N LEU A 193 -14.42 -8.91 -8.57
CA LEU A 193 -14.08 -9.67 -9.78
C LEU A 193 -12.89 -10.63 -9.57
N SER A 194 -12.21 -10.57 -8.43
CA SER A 194 -11.07 -11.45 -8.14
C SER A 194 -11.48 -12.92 -8.10
N LYS A 195 -10.70 -13.78 -8.78
CA LYS A 195 -10.82 -15.24 -8.69
C LYS A 195 -10.26 -15.78 -7.37
N GLU A 196 -9.22 -15.14 -6.85
CA GLU A 196 -8.60 -15.50 -5.58
C GLU A 196 -9.30 -14.76 -4.41
N LYS A 197 -9.92 -15.52 -3.50
CA LYS A 197 -10.76 -14.95 -2.44
C LYS A 197 -9.99 -14.51 -1.20
N ASN A 198 -8.79 -15.04 -0.97
CA ASN A 198 -7.99 -14.71 0.20
C ASN A 198 -6.53 -14.41 -0.19
N SER A 199 -5.81 -13.72 0.70
CA SER A 199 -4.46 -13.22 0.41
C SER A 199 -3.40 -14.32 0.37
N ILE A 200 -3.63 -15.43 1.05
CA ILE A 200 -2.64 -16.51 1.22
C ILE A 200 -2.63 -17.41 -0.01
N ASP A 201 -3.82 -17.80 -0.47
CA ASP A 201 -3.99 -18.61 -1.67
C ASP A 201 -3.45 -17.87 -2.89
N ALA A 202 -3.65 -16.55 -3.00
CA ALA A 202 -3.18 -15.77 -4.14
C ALA A 202 -1.65 -15.74 -4.28
N ILE A 203 -0.90 -15.96 -3.20
CA ILE A 203 0.57 -15.94 -3.20
C ILE A 203 1.20 -17.32 -3.07
N ARG A 204 0.40 -18.40 -3.00
CA ARG A 204 0.86 -19.78 -2.70
C ARG A 204 1.95 -20.33 -3.64
N VAL A 205 2.06 -19.76 -4.84
CA VAL A 205 3.02 -20.19 -5.87
C VAL A 205 4.36 -19.45 -5.78
N PHE A 206 4.47 -18.45 -4.91
CA PHE A 206 5.67 -17.64 -4.74
C PHE A 206 6.37 -17.98 -3.42
N ASP A 207 7.70 -18.12 -3.46
CA ASP A 207 8.52 -18.23 -2.26
C ASP A 207 8.76 -16.83 -1.67
N VAL A 208 7.76 -16.34 -0.94
CA VAL A 208 7.81 -15.01 -0.29
C VAL A 208 8.69 -14.99 0.95
N ASP A 209 8.92 -16.14 1.58
CA ASP A 209 9.70 -16.26 2.83
C ASP A 209 11.20 -16.07 2.57
N SER A 210 11.66 -16.41 1.37
CA SER A 210 13.03 -16.13 0.92
C SER A 210 13.32 -14.63 0.71
N LEU A 211 12.29 -13.79 0.63
CA LEU A 211 12.44 -12.38 0.30
C LEU A 211 12.75 -11.54 1.54
N LYS A 212 13.69 -10.60 1.39
CA LYS A 212 13.89 -9.55 2.39
C LYS A 212 12.69 -8.59 2.34
N LEU A 213 11.70 -8.73 3.23
CA LEU A 213 10.51 -7.87 3.26
C LEU A 213 10.48 -6.85 4.41
N ASP A 214 11.45 -6.91 5.32
CA ASP A 214 11.58 -5.94 6.41
C ASP A 214 12.77 -5.00 6.22
N ILE A 215 12.62 -3.79 6.76
CA ILE A 215 13.68 -2.80 6.90
C ILE A 215 14.31 -2.95 8.28
N GLU A 216 15.58 -3.34 8.34
CA GLU A 216 16.30 -3.61 9.59
C GLU A 216 16.45 -2.35 10.47
N ASN A 217 16.84 -1.23 9.86
CA ASN A 217 17.10 0.06 10.51
C ASN A 217 16.02 1.09 10.08
N ARG A 218 15.03 1.34 10.94
CA ARG A 218 13.97 2.34 10.71
C ARG A 218 13.85 3.26 11.92
#